data_AF-A0A6I9Z404-F1
#
_entry.id   AF-A0A6I9Z404-F1
#
_cell.length_a   1.000
_cell.length_b   1.000
_cell.length_c   1.000
_cell.angle_alpha   90.00
_cell.angle_beta   90.00
_cell.angle_gamma   90.00
#
_symmetry.space_group_name_H-M   'P 1'
#
loop_
_entity.id
_entity.type
_entity.pdbx_description
1 polymer ?
#
loop_
_entity_poly.entity_id
_entity_poly.type
_entity_poly.pdbx_seq_one_letter_code
_entity_poly.pdbx_strand_id
1 'polypeptide(L)'
;DRYIVADCGGGTVDLTVHQIEQPQGTLKELYKASGEAGGEGLLGVHTDLQISSRTAPTLQAQPDLPDRVRDDLMKKPEVKDIKFFFLVGGFAGSAILQHAVQSAFSSSCRVIIPQDVGLTILKGAVLFGLDPTIVRVRRSPLTYGVGVLNKFVEGKHPKEKLLVKEGKNWCTDIFEKFVSVDQSVALGEVVQRSYCPARVGQRKIIINIYCCATDDAVYITDPGVRKCGTISLELEELGEPGSPKKSRREIRASMQFGDTEIKVAAMDVWTSKTVRASIDFLSN
;
A
#
# COMPACT_ATOMS: atom_id res chain seq x y z
N ASP A 1 19.09 -0.91 13.43
CA ASP A 1 19.76 0.07 12.55
C ASP A 1 18.86 0.44 11.38
N ARG A 2 18.94 1.68 10.89
CA ARG A 2 18.17 2.15 9.71
C ARG A 2 19.09 2.36 8.51
N TYR A 3 18.60 2.09 7.32
CA TYR A 3 19.33 2.27 6.07
C TYR A 3 18.42 2.64 4.89
N ILE A 4 18.98 3.39 3.94
CA ILE A 4 18.36 3.69 2.63
C ILE A 4 18.86 2.65 1.62
N VAL A 5 17.97 2.22 0.72
CA VAL A 5 18.35 1.57 -0.53
C VAL A 5 17.89 2.46 -1.67
N ALA A 6 18.82 2.81 -2.56
CA ALA A 6 18.57 3.52 -3.80
C ALA A 6 18.79 2.56 -4.97
N ASP A 7 17.70 2.09 -5.56
CA ASP A 7 17.73 1.26 -6.78
C ASP A 7 17.71 2.15 -8.02
N CYS A 8 18.85 2.22 -8.69
CA CYS A 8 19.08 2.98 -9.91
C CYS A 8 18.98 2.03 -11.12
N GLY A 9 17.78 1.52 -11.38
CA GLY A 9 17.47 0.61 -12.49
C GLY A 9 16.54 1.27 -13.52
N GLY A 10 16.56 0.79 -14.77
CA GLY A 10 15.50 1.13 -15.75
C GLY A 10 15.35 2.59 -16.18
N GLY A 11 16.24 3.50 -15.74
CA GLY A 11 16.11 4.95 -15.96
C GLY A 11 15.39 5.71 -14.84
N THR A 12 15.03 5.03 -13.75
CA THR A 12 14.43 5.60 -12.55
C THR A 12 15.35 5.42 -11.34
N VAL A 13 15.04 6.10 -10.24
CA VAL A 13 15.68 5.89 -8.94
C VAL A 13 14.60 5.69 -7.89
N ASP A 14 14.53 4.48 -7.35
CA ASP A 14 13.60 4.12 -6.29
C ASP A 14 14.30 4.16 -4.93
N LEU A 15 13.81 5.03 -4.04
CA LEU A 15 14.31 5.14 -2.68
C LEU A 15 13.40 4.41 -1.69
N THR A 16 13.96 3.47 -0.94
CA THR A 16 13.28 2.80 0.17
C THR A 16 14.07 2.97 1.46
N VAL A 17 13.37 3.00 2.60
CA VAL A 17 14.00 3.11 3.92
C VAL A 17 13.58 1.92 4.77
N HIS A 18 14.56 1.25 5.34
CA HIS A 18 14.37 0.04 6.12
C HIS A 18 15.00 0.17 7.50
N GLN A 19 14.39 -0.53 8.46
CA GLN A 19 14.93 -0.74 9.80
C GLN A 19 15.12 -2.23 10.03
N ILE A 20 16.33 -2.60 10.49
CA ILE A 20 16.62 -3.94 10.99
C ILE A 20 16.08 -4.04 12.43
N GLU A 21 15.15 -4.96 12.64
CA GLU A 21 14.61 -5.34 13.94
C GLU A 21 15.52 -6.40 14.58
N GLN A 22 16.08 -6.05 15.73
CA GLN A 22 16.85 -6.98 16.55
C GLN A 22 15.92 -7.70 17.55
N PRO A 23 16.24 -8.95 17.94
CA PRO A 23 17.45 -9.71 17.63
C PRO A 23 17.37 -10.55 16.34
N GLN A 24 16.19 -10.69 15.74
CA GLN A 24 15.94 -11.64 14.66
C GLN A 24 16.55 -11.22 13.31
N GLY A 25 16.91 -9.95 13.14
CA GLY A 25 17.47 -9.43 11.89
C GLY A 25 16.44 -9.20 10.79
N THR A 26 15.16 -9.16 11.16
CA THR A 26 14.05 -8.95 10.23
C THR A 26 13.92 -7.49 9.83
N LEU A 27 13.30 -7.24 8.69
CA LEU A 27 13.20 -5.91 8.09
C LEU A 27 11.81 -5.33 8.29
N LYS A 28 11.80 -4.07 8.72
CA LYS A 28 10.64 -3.19 8.74
C LYS A 28 10.85 -2.08 7.72
N GLU A 29 9.99 -2.02 6.71
CA GLU A 29 9.94 -0.90 5.78
C GLU A 29 9.33 0.32 6.49
N LEU A 30 10.07 1.42 6.49
CA LEU A 30 9.66 2.70 7.04
C LEU A 30 9.11 3.62 5.94
N TYR A 31 9.68 3.52 4.74
CA TYR A 31 9.31 4.33 3.59
C TYR A 31 9.34 3.47 2.32
N LYS A 32 8.22 3.46 1.58
CA LYS A 32 8.05 2.72 0.32
C LYS A 32 8.73 3.40 -0.86
N ALA A 33 8.98 2.64 -1.92
CA ALA A 33 9.61 3.13 -3.15
C ALA A 33 8.83 4.31 -3.76
N SER A 34 9.58 5.30 -4.24
CA SER A 34 9.08 6.48 -4.94
C SER A 34 8.87 6.20 -6.43
N GLY A 35 7.94 5.29 -6.77
CA GLY A 35 7.66 4.89 -8.15
C GLY A 35 6.17 4.58 -8.36
N GLU A 36 5.47 5.54 -8.95
CA GLU A 36 4.12 5.51 -9.56
C GLU A 36 2.94 4.78 -8.87
N ALA A 37 1.98 5.57 -8.39
CA ALA A 37 0.59 5.58 -8.88
C ALA A 37 -0.15 6.77 -8.24
N GLY A 38 -0.26 7.89 -8.97
CA GLY A 38 -1.20 8.99 -8.69
C GLY A 38 -0.99 9.81 -7.41
N GLY A 39 -0.35 10.98 -7.56
CA GLY A 39 -0.39 12.04 -6.55
C GLY A 39 0.88 12.15 -5.72
N GLU A 40 1.63 13.23 -5.96
CA GLU A 40 2.66 13.85 -5.10
C GLU A 40 3.27 12.96 -4.00
N GLY A 41 3.95 11.89 -4.41
CA GLY A 41 4.88 11.17 -3.54
C GLY A 41 6.10 12.04 -3.28
N LEU A 42 6.66 11.99 -2.07
CA LEU A 42 7.71 12.88 -1.61
C LEU A 42 8.89 12.92 -2.61
N LEU A 43 9.07 14.10 -3.17
CA LEU A 43 9.87 14.45 -4.35
C LEU A 43 9.33 13.90 -5.67
N GLY A 44 9.08 14.82 -6.61
CA GLY A 44 9.19 14.56 -8.04
C GLY A 44 10.61 14.19 -8.46
N VAL A 45 11.27 13.24 -7.78
CA VAL A 45 12.51 12.61 -8.29
C VAL A 45 12.21 11.84 -9.57
N HIS A 46 10.95 11.42 -9.77
CA HIS A 46 10.50 10.83 -11.02
C HIS A 46 10.39 11.84 -12.18
N THR A 47 10.36 13.15 -11.89
CA THR A 47 10.44 14.21 -12.92
C THR A 47 11.84 14.80 -13.05
N ASP A 48 12.59 14.95 -11.96
CA ASP A 48 13.88 15.65 -12.00
C ASP A 48 15.11 14.72 -12.14
N LEU A 49 14.94 13.41 -11.95
CA LEU A 49 15.92 12.38 -12.28
C LEU A 49 15.39 11.44 -13.38
N GLN A 50 14.61 11.96 -14.34
CA GLN A 50 14.48 11.30 -15.63
C GLN A 50 15.85 11.32 -16.32
N ILE A 51 16.65 10.28 -16.08
CA ILE A 51 17.82 9.99 -16.90
C ILE A 51 17.27 9.45 -18.22
N SER A 52 16.77 10.36 -19.06
CA SER A 52 16.29 10.05 -20.40
C SER A 52 17.37 9.25 -21.13
N SER A 53 17.05 7.98 -21.39
CA SER A 53 17.89 7.01 -22.10
C SER A 53 18.06 7.34 -23.60
N ARG A 54 17.86 8.60 -24.00
CA ARG A 54 18.13 9.11 -25.34
C ARG A 54 19.05 10.31 -25.20
N THR A 55 20.31 10.08 -25.59
CA THR A 55 21.46 10.99 -25.56
C THR A 55 22.18 11.07 -24.20
N ALA A 56 23.37 10.46 -24.11
CA ALA A 56 24.44 11.08 -23.33
C ALA A 56 24.62 12.48 -23.95
N PRO A 57 24.49 13.61 -23.22
CA PRO A 57 25.05 13.88 -21.90
C PRO A 57 24.13 14.75 -21.00
N THR A 58 23.27 14.19 -20.15
CA THR A 58 22.45 15.01 -19.21
C THR A 58 22.89 14.90 -17.75
N LEU A 59 24.03 14.24 -17.50
CA LEU A 59 24.84 14.44 -16.29
C LEU A 59 25.69 15.74 -16.36
N GLN A 60 25.27 16.71 -17.19
CA GLN A 60 25.47 18.14 -16.92
C GLN A 60 24.34 18.69 -16.03
N ALA A 61 23.78 17.82 -15.19
CA ALA A 61 22.71 18.14 -14.27
C ALA A 61 23.20 19.15 -13.23
N GLN A 62 22.32 20.11 -12.94
CA GLN A 62 22.34 21.02 -11.82
C GLN A 62 23.20 20.49 -10.64
N PRO A 63 24.33 21.13 -10.31
CA PRO A 63 25.29 20.62 -9.32
C PRO A 63 24.68 20.47 -7.91
N ASP A 64 23.54 21.10 -7.65
CA ASP A 64 22.79 21.11 -6.39
C ASP A 64 21.75 19.97 -6.27
N LEU A 65 21.42 19.23 -7.33
CA LEU A 65 20.34 18.24 -7.30
C LEU A 65 20.55 17.14 -6.24
N PRO A 66 21.75 16.53 -6.10
CA PRO A 66 21.99 15.54 -5.05
C PRO A 66 21.84 16.10 -3.62
N ASP A 67 22.27 17.36 -3.40
CA ASP A 67 22.16 18.03 -2.11
C ASP A 67 20.71 18.40 -1.78
N ARG A 68 19.92 18.85 -2.77
CA ARG A 68 18.49 19.11 -2.59
C ARG A 68 17.70 17.83 -2.26
N VAL A 69 17.98 16.75 -2.99
CA VAL A 69 17.39 15.43 -2.71
C VAL A 69 17.76 14.98 -1.30
N ARG A 70 19.01 15.15 -0.88
CA ARG A 70 19.44 14.86 0.49
C ARG A 70 18.66 15.69 1.50
N ASP A 71 18.60 17.01 1.33
CA ASP A 71 18.02 17.89 2.34
C ASP A 71 16.53 17.62 2.53
N ASP A 72 15.80 17.32 1.46
CA ASP A 72 14.39 16.94 1.55
C ASP A 72 14.19 15.53 2.12
N LEU A 73 15.08 14.59 1.77
CA LEU A 73 15.04 13.23 2.32
C LEU A 73 15.37 13.21 3.82
N MET A 74 16.36 13.98 4.27
CA MET A 74 16.83 14.01 5.66
C MET A 74 15.87 14.74 6.62
N LYS A 75 14.92 15.54 6.10
CA LYS A 75 13.84 16.13 6.91
C LYS A 75 12.78 15.11 7.34
N LYS A 76 12.70 13.95 6.66
CA LYS A 76 11.70 12.92 6.94
C LYS A 76 11.97 12.19 8.26
N PRO A 77 10.94 11.97 9.10
CA PRO A 77 11.13 11.25 10.36
C PRO A 77 11.59 9.79 10.16
N GLU A 78 11.27 9.18 9.02
CA GLU A 78 11.66 7.82 8.64
C GLU A 78 13.18 7.69 8.44
N VAL A 79 13.83 8.76 8.00
CA VAL A 79 15.26 8.83 7.66
C VAL A 79 16.10 9.30 8.85
N LYS A 80 15.46 9.68 9.96
CA LYS A 80 16.16 10.07 11.17
C LYS A 80 17.07 8.93 11.66
N ASP A 81 18.30 9.28 12.03
CA ASP A 81 19.35 8.40 12.57
C ASP A 81 19.78 7.28 11.62
N ILE A 82 19.82 7.56 10.32
CA ILE A 82 20.24 6.59 9.33
C ILE A 82 21.74 6.33 9.35
N LYS A 83 22.14 5.05 9.28
CA LYS A 83 23.55 4.65 9.36
C LYS A 83 24.16 4.33 8.01
N PHE A 84 23.37 3.76 7.11
CA PHE A 84 23.84 3.23 5.83
C PHE A 84 22.99 3.70 4.66
N PHE A 85 23.64 3.90 3.52
CA PHE A 85 23.02 4.17 2.23
C PHE A 85 23.54 3.17 1.22
N PHE A 86 22.67 2.31 0.69
CA PHE A 86 23.03 1.32 -0.32
C PHE A 86 22.68 1.85 -1.71
N LEU A 87 23.68 1.97 -2.58
CA LEU A 87 23.49 2.33 -3.99
C LEU A 87 23.55 1.05 -4.83
N VAL A 88 22.43 0.67 -5.42
CA VAL A 88 22.24 -0.60 -6.15
C VAL A 88 21.51 -0.35 -7.48
N GLY A 89 21.36 -1.39 -8.30
CA GLY A 89 20.75 -1.29 -9.63
C GLY A 89 21.78 -1.18 -10.75
N GLY A 90 21.33 -1.33 -11.99
CA GLY A 90 22.22 -1.38 -13.15
C GLY A 90 23.05 -0.09 -13.34
N PHE A 91 22.46 1.07 -13.06
CA PHE A 91 23.12 2.36 -13.22
C PHE A 91 24.00 2.76 -12.03
N ALA A 92 23.91 2.06 -10.90
CA ALA A 92 24.82 2.24 -9.76
C ALA A 92 26.29 1.97 -10.10
N GLY A 93 26.60 1.37 -11.26
CA GLY A 93 27.97 1.21 -11.76
C GLY A 93 28.60 2.49 -12.32
N SER A 94 27.81 3.56 -12.51
CA SER A 94 28.30 4.85 -13.03
C SER A 94 29.19 5.56 -12.01
N ALA A 95 30.45 5.80 -12.36
CA ALA A 95 31.40 6.53 -11.51
C ALA A 95 30.91 7.95 -11.16
N ILE A 96 30.21 8.60 -12.09
CA ILE A 96 29.66 9.94 -11.88
C ILE A 96 28.54 9.90 -10.83
N LEU A 97 27.63 8.92 -10.94
CA LEU A 97 26.55 8.74 -9.95
C LEU A 97 27.11 8.40 -8.58
N GLN A 98 28.07 7.47 -8.52
CA GLN A 98 28.74 7.09 -7.28
C GLN A 98 29.37 8.31 -6.60
N HIS A 99 30.11 9.13 -7.36
CA HIS A 99 30.73 10.34 -6.83
C HIS A 99 29.70 11.36 -6.33
N ALA A 100 28.63 11.60 -7.09
CA ALA A 100 27.55 12.51 -6.69
C ALA A 100 26.86 12.07 -5.40
N VAL A 101 26.49 10.79 -5.30
CA VAL A 101 25.86 10.22 -4.09
C VAL A 101 26.81 10.25 -2.90
N GLN A 102 28.08 9.89 -3.11
CA GLN A 102 29.09 9.97 -2.05
C GLN A 102 29.27 11.40 -1.57
N SER A 103 29.38 12.38 -2.48
CA SER A 103 29.53 13.80 -2.12
C SER A 103 28.34 14.30 -1.30
N ALA A 104 27.11 13.93 -1.69
CA ALA A 104 25.91 14.39 -1.00
C ALA A 104 25.71 13.71 0.37
N PHE A 105 25.87 12.38 0.45
CA PHE A 105 25.40 11.59 1.59
C PHE A 105 26.48 11.14 2.57
N SER A 106 27.77 11.18 2.23
CA SER A 106 28.84 10.66 3.09
C SER A 106 29.02 11.43 4.40
N SER A 107 28.56 12.68 4.47
CA SER A 107 28.56 13.46 5.71
C SER A 107 27.51 12.98 6.71
N SER A 108 26.42 12.38 6.22
CA SER A 108 25.26 12.02 7.02
C SER A 108 25.20 10.51 7.33
N CYS A 109 25.74 9.67 6.44
CA CYS A 109 25.68 8.22 6.58
C CYS A 109 26.78 7.52 5.77
N ARG A 110 27.02 6.23 6.03
CA ARG A 110 28.00 5.44 5.28
C ARG A 110 27.39 4.96 3.97
N VAL A 111 27.91 5.46 2.85
CA VAL A 111 27.56 4.99 1.50
C VAL A 111 28.24 3.65 1.21
N ILE A 112 27.45 2.66 0.78
CA ILE A 112 27.88 1.30 0.43
C ILE A 112 27.42 1.02 -1.00
N ILE A 113 28.38 0.65 -1.84
CA ILE A 113 28.15 0.24 -3.22
C ILE A 113 28.59 -1.23 -3.31
N PRO A 114 27.66 -2.19 -3.41
CA PRO A 114 28.01 -3.61 -3.47
C PRO A 114 28.83 -3.96 -4.71
N GLN A 115 29.63 -5.04 -4.61
CA GLN A 115 30.25 -5.64 -5.80
C GLN A 115 29.16 -6.25 -6.68
N ASP A 116 29.28 -6.09 -8.00
CA ASP A 116 28.26 -6.49 -8.97
C ASP A 116 26.88 -5.87 -8.67
N VAL A 117 26.80 -4.53 -8.67
CA VAL A 117 25.57 -3.76 -8.40
C VAL A 117 24.37 -4.23 -9.22
N GLY A 118 24.57 -4.64 -10.48
CA GLY A 118 23.51 -5.16 -11.35
C GLY A 118 22.97 -6.53 -10.91
N LEU A 119 23.81 -7.37 -10.32
CA LEU A 119 23.41 -8.70 -9.82
C LEU A 119 22.84 -8.64 -8.39
N THR A 120 23.14 -7.57 -7.65
CA THR A 120 22.74 -7.42 -6.24
C THR A 120 21.22 -7.43 -6.06
N ILE A 121 20.48 -6.75 -6.95
CA ILE A 121 19.01 -6.74 -6.94
C ILE A 121 18.47 -8.16 -7.15
N LEU A 122 19.01 -8.89 -8.13
CA LEU A 122 18.58 -10.26 -8.41
C LEU A 122 18.88 -11.20 -7.24
N LYS A 123 20.05 -11.08 -6.61
CA LYS A 123 20.39 -11.84 -5.40
C LYS A 123 19.39 -11.55 -4.28
N GLY A 124 19.04 -10.29 -4.06
CA GLY A 124 18.03 -9.88 -3.09
C GLY A 124 16.66 -10.48 -3.38
N ALA A 125 16.23 -10.45 -4.64
CA ALA A 125 14.97 -11.04 -5.08
C ALA A 125 14.92 -12.57 -4.86
N VAL A 126 16.01 -13.27 -5.16
CA VAL A 126 16.11 -14.72 -4.90
C VAL A 126 16.05 -15.02 -3.41
N LEU A 127 16.80 -14.28 -2.58
CA LEU A 127 16.77 -14.45 -1.12
C LEU A 127 15.37 -14.18 -0.56
N PHE A 128 14.70 -13.14 -1.05
CA PHE A 128 13.32 -12.84 -0.67
C PHE A 128 12.34 -13.94 -1.12
N GLY A 129 12.51 -14.51 -2.32
CA GLY A 129 11.71 -15.63 -2.79
C GLY A 129 11.91 -16.92 -1.97
N LEU A 130 13.11 -17.13 -1.42
CA LEU A 130 13.42 -18.24 -0.52
C LEU A 130 12.79 -18.07 0.87
N ASP A 131 12.85 -16.85 1.41
CA ASP A 131 12.22 -16.51 2.70
C ASP A 131 11.53 -15.14 2.65
N PRO A 132 10.23 -15.11 2.30
CA PRO A 132 9.46 -13.87 2.29
C PRO A 132 9.27 -13.26 3.69
N THR A 133 9.50 -14.03 4.75
CA THR A 133 9.28 -13.59 6.14
C THR A 133 10.35 -12.63 6.64
N ILE A 134 11.42 -12.46 5.87
CA ILE A 134 12.50 -11.50 6.17
C ILE A 134 11.97 -10.06 6.26
N VAL A 135 10.96 -9.69 5.45
CA VAL A 135 10.27 -8.40 5.54
C VAL A 135 8.99 -8.56 6.33
N ARG A 136 9.05 -8.24 7.63
CA ARG A 136 7.92 -8.43 8.57
C ARG A 136 6.91 -7.31 8.56
N VAL A 137 7.31 -6.09 8.22
CA VAL A 137 6.43 -4.92 8.20
C VAL A 137 6.65 -4.17 6.90
N ARG A 138 5.55 -3.91 6.18
CA ARG A 138 5.53 -3.18 4.91
C ARG A 138 4.69 -1.92 5.05
N ARG A 139 4.83 -1.00 4.10
CA ARG A 139 3.93 0.15 3.97
C ARG A 139 2.89 -0.13 2.89
N SER A 140 1.62 0.08 3.19
CA SER A 140 0.56 -0.14 2.19
C SER A 140 0.76 0.81 1.01
N PRO A 141 0.84 0.31 -0.24
CA PRO A 141 1.09 1.16 -1.39
C PRO A 141 -0.10 2.07 -1.71
N LEU A 142 -1.32 1.61 -1.40
CA LEU A 142 -2.59 2.30 -1.61
C LEU A 142 -3.46 2.19 -0.35
N THR A 143 -4.47 3.05 -0.26
CA THR A 143 -5.60 2.85 0.65
C THR A 143 -6.50 1.76 0.06
N TYR A 144 -6.87 0.76 0.85
CA TYR A 144 -7.82 -0.29 0.43
C TYR A 144 -9.05 -0.30 1.32
N GLY A 145 -10.20 -0.54 0.72
CA GLY A 145 -11.46 -0.57 1.42
C GLY A 145 -12.60 -1.12 0.58
N VAL A 146 -13.81 -0.96 1.08
CA VAL A 146 -15.03 -1.47 0.44
C VAL A 146 -16.10 -0.38 0.35
N GLY A 147 -16.97 -0.51 -0.64
CA GLY A 147 -18.15 0.35 -0.76
C GLY A 147 -19.27 -0.11 0.17
N VAL A 148 -19.73 0.77 1.06
CA VAL A 148 -20.77 0.45 2.05
C VAL A 148 -21.93 1.45 2.02
N LEU A 149 -23.08 1.01 2.52
CA LEU A 149 -24.15 1.90 2.93
C LEU A 149 -24.08 2.11 4.44
N ASN A 150 -24.06 3.36 4.89
CA ASN A 150 -24.08 3.71 6.31
C ASN A 150 -25.26 4.64 6.62
N LYS A 151 -25.56 4.88 7.90
CA LYS A 151 -26.59 5.83 8.30
C LYS A 151 -26.27 7.23 7.77
N PHE A 152 -27.24 7.89 7.16
CA PHE A 152 -27.08 9.27 6.72
C PHE A 152 -27.05 10.23 7.91
N VAL A 153 -26.13 11.18 7.89
CA VAL A 153 -25.98 12.22 8.92
C VAL A 153 -26.08 13.58 8.23
N GLU A 154 -27.15 14.31 8.55
CA GLU A 154 -27.36 15.66 8.02
C GLU A 154 -26.19 16.58 8.42
N GLY A 155 -25.74 17.42 7.48
CA GLY A 155 -24.59 18.31 7.68
C GLY A 155 -23.21 17.65 7.51
N LYS A 156 -23.11 16.31 7.62
CA LYS A 156 -21.87 15.58 7.32
C LYS A 156 -21.87 15.03 5.89
N HIS A 157 -22.97 14.42 5.47
CA HIS A 157 -23.06 13.75 4.17
C HIS A 157 -23.75 14.64 3.13
N PRO A 158 -23.25 14.69 1.88
CA PRO A 158 -23.91 15.38 0.78
C PRO A 158 -25.32 14.83 0.52
N LYS A 159 -26.28 15.72 0.28
CA LYS A 159 -27.68 15.33 0.04
C LYS A 159 -27.86 14.45 -1.19
N GLU A 160 -26.99 14.56 -2.19
CA GLU A 160 -26.95 13.68 -3.37
C GLU A 160 -26.64 12.21 -3.05
N LYS A 161 -26.01 11.93 -1.89
CA LYS A 161 -25.75 10.57 -1.40
C LYS A 161 -26.86 10.03 -0.50
N LEU A 162 -27.93 10.80 -0.26
CA LEU A 162 -29.05 10.39 0.58
C LEU A 162 -29.92 9.38 -0.17
N LEU A 163 -30.05 8.20 0.42
CA LEU A 163 -31.00 7.18 0.03
C LEU A 163 -32.00 6.95 1.15
N VAL A 164 -33.27 7.31 0.91
CA VAL A 164 -34.37 6.99 1.84
C VAL A 164 -34.93 5.63 1.49
N LYS A 165 -34.89 4.70 2.45
CA LYS A 165 -35.39 3.34 2.27
C LYS A 165 -35.98 2.79 3.55
N GLU A 166 -37.21 2.27 3.47
CA GLU A 166 -37.95 1.71 4.62
C GLU A 166 -38.03 2.70 5.80
N GLY A 167 -38.24 3.98 5.50
CA GLY A 167 -38.29 5.06 6.50
C GLY A 167 -36.94 5.40 7.16
N LYS A 168 -35.83 4.85 6.67
CA LYS A 168 -34.47 5.13 7.16
C LYS A 168 -33.66 5.86 6.10
N ASN A 169 -32.84 6.80 6.57
CA ASN A 169 -31.94 7.58 5.72
C ASN A 169 -30.56 6.91 5.71
N TRP A 170 -30.10 6.54 4.53
CA TRP A 170 -28.81 5.91 4.27
C TRP A 170 -27.94 6.83 3.42
N CYS A 171 -26.63 6.76 3.62
CA CYS A 171 -25.63 7.36 2.75
C CYS A 171 -25.06 6.26 1.88
N THR A 172 -25.14 6.43 0.56
CA THR A 172 -24.55 5.50 -0.41
C THR A 172 -23.08 5.82 -0.64
N ASP A 173 -22.40 4.85 -1.26
CA ASP A 173 -21.06 5.01 -1.83
C ASP A 173 -19.95 5.37 -0.82
N ILE A 174 -20.14 5.11 0.47
CA ILE A 174 -19.09 5.37 1.45
C ILE A 174 -17.92 4.41 1.19
N PHE A 175 -16.71 4.96 1.12
CA PHE A 175 -15.48 4.20 1.06
C PHE A 175 -15.01 3.88 2.47
N GLU A 176 -15.32 2.68 2.96
CA GLU A 176 -14.89 2.24 4.27
C GLU A 176 -13.50 1.58 4.19
N LYS A 177 -12.51 2.25 4.77
CA LYS A 177 -11.10 1.84 4.72
C LYS A 177 -10.81 0.67 5.66
N PHE A 178 -10.09 -0.31 5.13
CA PHE A 178 -9.47 -1.39 5.90
C PHE A 178 -8.02 -1.01 6.24
N VAL A 179 -7.31 -0.43 5.28
CA VAL A 179 -5.95 0.06 5.44
C VAL A 179 -5.81 1.37 4.67
N SER A 180 -5.03 2.31 5.21
CA SER A 180 -4.69 3.56 4.53
C SER A 180 -3.37 3.44 3.78
N VAL A 181 -3.19 4.24 2.73
CA VAL A 181 -1.88 4.41 2.07
C VAL A 181 -0.84 4.77 3.13
N ASP A 182 0.36 4.23 2.98
CA ASP A 182 1.44 4.39 3.94
C ASP A 182 1.11 3.87 5.35
N GLN A 183 0.03 3.14 5.57
CA GLN A 183 -0.12 2.46 6.85
C GLN A 183 0.92 1.34 6.95
N SER A 184 1.59 1.21 8.11
CA SER A 184 2.45 0.06 8.38
C SER A 184 1.59 -1.18 8.61
N VAL A 185 1.88 -2.25 7.88
CA VAL A 185 1.14 -3.51 7.94
C VAL A 185 2.09 -4.67 8.19
N ALA A 186 1.81 -5.44 9.23
CA ALA A 186 2.64 -6.59 9.59
C ALA A 186 2.29 -7.82 8.75
N LEU A 187 3.27 -8.71 8.58
CA LEU A 187 3.09 -10.00 7.93
C LEU A 187 1.97 -10.80 8.60
N GLY A 188 0.93 -11.11 7.83
CA GLY A 188 -0.22 -11.88 8.28
C GLY A 188 -1.26 -11.06 9.05
N GLU A 189 -1.10 -9.74 9.16
CA GLU A 189 -2.09 -8.86 9.78
C GLU A 189 -3.43 -8.96 9.08
N VAL A 190 -4.50 -9.16 9.85
CA VAL A 190 -5.87 -9.27 9.34
C VAL A 190 -6.71 -8.13 9.89
N VAL A 191 -7.21 -7.29 9.00
CA VAL A 191 -8.20 -6.27 9.33
C VAL A 191 -9.59 -6.81 9.06
N GLN A 192 -10.48 -6.73 10.05
CA GLN A 192 -11.85 -7.23 9.96
C GLN A 192 -12.87 -6.12 10.13
N ARG A 193 -14.00 -6.25 9.42
CA ARG A 193 -15.20 -5.43 9.57
C ARG A 193 -16.44 -6.31 9.52
N SER A 194 -17.48 -5.89 10.22
CA SER A 194 -18.75 -6.60 10.30
C SER A 194 -19.84 -5.82 9.62
N TYR A 195 -20.54 -6.47 8.71
CA TYR A 195 -21.64 -5.93 7.94
C TYR A 195 -22.92 -6.70 8.19
N CYS A 196 -24.02 -6.13 7.75
CA CYS A 196 -25.30 -6.79 7.75
C CYS A 196 -25.96 -6.66 6.39
N PRO A 197 -26.76 -7.65 5.95
CA PRO A 197 -27.54 -7.52 4.73
C PRO A 197 -28.40 -6.24 4.73
N ALA A 198 -28.54 -5.65 3.54
CA ALA A 198 -29.29 -4.42 3.33
C ALA A 198 -30.80 -4.67 3.19
N ARG A 199 -31.20 -5.93 2.95
CA ARG A 199 -32.60 -6.35 2.84
C ARG A 199 -32.81 -7.66 3.59
N VAL A 200 -33.99 -7.80 4.19
CA VAL A 200 -34.45 -9.09 4.73
C VAL A 200 -34.61 -10.08 3.56
N GLY A 201 -34.19 -11.34 3.75
CA GLY A 201 -34.26 -12.36 2.71
C GLY A 201 -33.25 -12.21 1.57
N GLN A 202 -32.28 -11.30 1.68
CA GLN A 202 -31.21 -11.17 0.69
C GLN A 202 -30.43 -12.48 0.57
N ARG A 203 -30.41 -13.07 -0.64
CA ARG A 203 -29.77 -14.38 -0.94
C ARG A 203 -28.32 -14.27 -1.43
N LYS A 204 -27.84 -13.06 -1.70
CA LYS A 204 -26.49 -12.82 -2.24
C LYS A 204 -25.93 -11.52 -1.70
N ILE A 205 -24.69 -11.55 -1.23
CA ILE A 205 -23.91 -10.39 -0.81
C ILE A 205 -22.77 -10.21 -1.80
N ILE A 206 -22.65 -9.02 -2.36
CA ILE A 206 -21.54 -8.64 -3.24
C ILE A 206 -20.76 -7.56 -2.51
N ILE A 207 -19.47 -7.81 -2.28
CA ILE A 207 -18.55 -6.85 -1.70
C ILE A 207 -17.57 -6.46 -2.79
N ASN A 208 -17.64 -5.20 -3.21
CA ASN A 208 -16.68 -4.62 -4.14
C ASN A 208 -15.51 -4.05 -3.34
N ILE A 209 -14.29 -4.39 -3.75
CA ILE A 209 -13.06 -3.88 -3.15
C ILE A 209 -12.56 -2.73 -4.04
N TYR A 210 -12.20 -1.63 -3.38
CA TYR A 210 -11.70 -0.41 -4.01
C TYR A 210 -10.33 -0.05 -3.43
N CYS A 211 -9.56 0.69 -4.23
CA CYS A 211 -8.33 1.30 -3.79
C CYS A 211 -8.15 2.71 -4.36
N CYS A 212 -7.32 3.51 -3.69
CA CYS A 212 -6.88 4.83 -4.12
C CYS A 212 -5.50 5.15 -3.57
N ALA A 213 -4.80 6.09 -4.22
CA ALA A 213 -3.45 6.49 -3.83
C ALA A 213 -3.41 7.49 -2.66
N THR A 214 -4.55 8.07 -2.30
CA THR A 214 -4.66 9.08 -1.25
C THR A 214 -5.41 8.55 -0.02
N ASP A 215 -5.32 9.27 1.09
CA ASP A 215 -6.07 8.96 2.32
C ASP A 215 -7.22 9.96 2.58
N ASP A 216 -7.50 10.89 1.67
CA ASP A 216 -8.59 11.86 1.81
C ASP A 216 -9.92 11.38 1.20
N ALA A 217 -9.90 10.30 0.40
CA ALA A 217 -11.09 9.72 -0.19
C ALA A 217 -12.11 9.27 0.88
N VAL A 218 -13.35 9.75 0.72
CA VAL A 218 -14.49 9.47 1.60
C VAL A 218 -15.52 8.59 0.89
N TYR A 219 -15.64 8.72 -0.42
CA TYR A 219 -16.60 7.98 -1.25
C TYR A 219 -15.92 7.16 -2.33
N ILE A 220 -16.55 6.04 -2.70
CA ILE A 220 -16.06 5.19 -3.82
C ILE A 220 -16.20 5.87 -5.19
N THR A 221 -16.87 7.02 -5.24
CA THR A 221 -17.02 7.86 -6.42
C THR A 221 -16.02 9.02 -6.45
N ASP A 222 -15.18 9.17 -5.42
CA ASP A 222 -14.19 10.24 -5.38
C ASP A 222 -13.13 10.04 -6.47
N PRO A 223 -12.56 11.12 -7.02
CA PRO A 223 -11.51 11.03 -8.02
C PRO A 223 -10.33 10.16 -7.54
N GLY A 224 -9.86 9.27 -8.41
CA GLY A 224 -8.74 8.37 -8.10
C GLY A 224 -9.13 7.09 -7.36
N VAL A 225 -10.38 6.94 -6.90
CA VAL A 225 -10.87 5.67 -6.36
C VAL A 225 -11.24 4.75 -7.52
N ARG A 226 -10.64 3.56 -7.53
CA ARG A 226 -10.90 2.53 -8.55
C ARG A 226 -11.29 1.21 -7.91
N LYS A 227 -12.15 0.46 -8.59
CA LYS A 227 -12.51 -0.90 -8.20
C LYS A 227 -11.37 -1.85 -8.56
N CYS A 228 -10.87 -2.61 -7.60
CA CYS A 228 -9.76 -3.55 -7.79
C CYS A 228 -10.13 -5.01 -7.48
N GLY A 229 -11.34 -5.28 -6.99
CA GLY A 229 -11.78 -6.65 -6.73
C GLY A 229 -13.27 -6.79 -6.44
N THR A 230 -13.75 -8.03 -6.40
CA THR A 230 -15.12 -8.35 -5.97
C THR A 230 -15.16 -9.74 -5.36
N ILE A 231 -15.86 -9.87 -4.24
CA ILE A 231 -16.24 -11.16 -3.67
C ILE A 231 -17.75 -11.27 -3.59
N SER A 232 -18.26 -12.47 -3.82
CA SER A 232 -19.68 -12.78 -3.83
C SER A 232 -19.97 -13.92 -2.88
N LEU A 233 -20.81 -13.69 -1.88
CA LEU A 233 -21.23 -14.68 -0.89
C LEU A 233 -22.72 -14.97 -1.06
N GLU A 234 -23.04 -16.22 -1.36
CA GLU A 234 -24.43 -16.69 -1.39
C GLU A 234 -24.92 -17.00 0.01
N LEU A 235 -26.08 -16.46 0.34
CA LEU A 235 -26.76 -16.57 1.62
C LEU A 235 -27.89 -17.59 1.51
N GLU A 236 -27.80 -18.64 2.32
CA GLU A 236 -28.86 -19.64 2.45
C GLU A 236 -30.12 -19.04 3.08
N GLU A 237 -31.29 -19.57 2.68
CA GLU A 237 -32.57 -19.24 3.27
C GLU A 237 -32.64 -19.79 4.69
N LEU A 238 -33.06 -18.94 5.62
CA LEU A 238 -33.26 -19.36 7.00
C LEU A 238 -34.54 -20.21 7.06
N GLY A 239 -34.38 -21.48 7.45
CA GLY A 239 -35.51 -22.35 7.78
C GLY A 239 -36.18 -21.91 9.07
N GLU A 240 -37.49 -21.68 8.97
CA GLU A 240 -38.54 -21.42 9.98
C GLU A 240 -38.29 -20.50 11.21
N PRO A 241 -39.32 -19.72 11.61
CA PRO A 241 -39.28 -18.77 12.72
C PRO A 241 -39.35 -19.48 14.08
N GLY A 242 -38.30 -20.21 14.46
CA GLY A 242 -38.27 -20.97 15.72
C GLY A 242 -36.96 -20.93 16.51
N SER A 243 -35.86 -20.43 15.95
CA SER A 243 -34.58 -20.37 16.68
C SER A 243 -34.46 -19.06 17.50
N PRO A 244 -34.03 -19.11 18.78
CA PRO A 244 -34.07 -17.97 19.70
C PRO A 244 -33.01 -16.89 19.44
N LYS A 245 -32.33 -16.89 18.28
CA LYS A 245 -31.36 -15.83 17.95
C LYS A 245 -31.99 -14.81 17.00
N LYS A 246 -32.71 -13.85 17.59
CA LYS A 246 -33.13 -12.57 16.97
C LYS A 246 -31.95 -11.66 16.55
N SER A 247 -30.75 -12.19 16.35
CA SER A 247 -29.60 -11.41 15.94
C SER A 247 -29.65 -11.15 14.43
N ARG A 248 -29.48 -9.89 14.03
CA ARG A 248 -29.30 -9.52 12.62
C ARG A 248 -28.15 -10.35 12.03
N ARG A 249 -28.36 -10.96 10.86
CA ARG A 249 -27.33 -11.78 10.18
C ARG A 249 -26.07 -10.94 9.98
N GLU A 250 -24.94 -11.44 10.45
CA GLU A 250 -23.64 -10.78 10.40
C GLU A 250 -22.78 -11.39 9.29
N ILE A 251 -22.25 -10.53 8.43
CA ILE A 251 -21.27 -10.89 7.42
C ILE A 251 -19.94 -10.27 7.82
N ARG A 252 -18.95 -11.10 8.15
CA ARG A 252 -17.62 -10.64 8.49
C ARG A 252 -16.76 -10.60 7.25
N ALA A 253 -16.32 -9.41 6.86
CA ALA A 253 -15.32 -9.25 5.82
C ALA A 253 -13.94 -9.08 6.46
N SER A 254 -12.92 -9.64 5.83
CA SER A 254 -11.54 -9.51 6.27
C SER A 254 -10.59 -9.31 5.10
N MET A 255 -9.59 -8.45 5.30
CA MET A 255 -8.45 -8.33 4.41
C MET A 255 -7.19 -8.70 5.20
N GLN A 256 -6.43 -9.66 4.66
CA GLN A 256 -5.13 -10.05 5.18
C GLN A 256 -4.04 -9.44 4.30
N PHE A 257 -3.08 -8.83 4.96
CA PHE A 257 -1.99 -8.09 4.34
C PHE A 257 -0.62 -8.65 4.75
N GLY A 258 0.42 -8.12 4.13
CA GLY A 258 1.82 -8.45 4.43
C GLY A 258 2.38 -9.61 3.61
N ASP A 259 1.55 -10.31 2.84
CA ASP A 259 1.99 -11.27 1.81
C ASP A 259 2.27 -10.55 0.47
N THR A 260 2.68 -11.28 -0.57
CA THR A 260 2.82 -10.75 -1.94
C THR A 260 1.48 -10.48 -2.64
N GLU A 261 0.35 -10.78 -1.99
CA GLU A 261 -1.01 -10.51 -2.46
C GLU A 261 -1.89 -10.09 -1.27
N ILE A 262 -2.95 -9.31 -1.53
CA ILE A 262 -3.98 -9.05 -0.51
C ILE A 262 -5.00 -10.18 -0.57
N LYS A 263 -5.15 -10.92 0.53
CA LYS A 263 -6.17 -11.98 0.63
C LYS A 263 -7.43 -11.39 1.24
N VAL A 264 -8.54 -11.46 0.51
CA VAL A 264 -9.84 -10.95 0.95
C VAL A 264 -10.77 -12.13 1.23
N ALA A 265 -11.51 -12.07 2.32
CA ALA A 265 -12.52 -13.07 2.65
C ALA A 265 -13.82 -12.42 3.12
N ALA A 266 -14.94 -13.11 2.88
CA ALA A 266 -16.22 -12.82 3.52
C ALA A 266 -16.80 -14.11 4.10
N MET A 267 -17.26 -14.04 5.34
CA MET A 267 -17.85 -15.14 6.09
C MET A 267 -19.24 -14.75 6.57
N ASP A 268 -20.22 -15.60 6.31
CA ASP A 268 -21.49 -15.54 7.02
C ASP A 268 -21.32 -16.17 8.39
N VAL A 269 -21.39 -15.36 9.44
CA VAL A 269 -21.11 -15.81 10.82
C VAL A 269 -22.11 -16.87 11.28
N TRP A 270 -23.32 -16.87 10.71
CA TRP A 270 -24.35 -17.85 11.06
C TRP A 270 -24.05 -19.25 10.51
N THR A 271 -23.73 -19.35 9.22
CA THR A 271 -23.49 -20.64 8.54
C THR A 271 -22.03 -21.05 8.53
N SER A 272 -21.11 -20.15 8.92
CA SER A 272 -19.66 -20.27 8.75
C SER A 272 -19.20 -20.41 7.28
N LYS A 273 -20.12 -20.25 6.31
CA LYS A 273 -19.80 -20.27 4.89
C LYS A 273 -18.88 -19.10 4.58
N THR A 274 -17.73 -19.40 3.98
CA THR A 274 -16.69 -18.43 3.69
C THR A 274 -16.33 -18.46 2.21
N VAL A 275 -16.23 -17.28 1.61
CA VAL A 275 -15.67 -17.09 0.27
C VAL A 275 -14.37 -16.31 0.38
N ARG A 276 -13.42 -16.60 -0.50
CA ARG A 276 -12.10 -15.99 -0.54
C ARG A 276 -11.74 -15.57 -1.96
N ALA A 277 -10.96 -14.50 -2.07
CA ALA A 277 -10.29 -14.06 -3.30
C ALA A 277 -8.94 -13.45 -2.94
N SER A 278 -8.04 -13.34 -3.90
CA SER A 278 -6.85 -12.52 -3.77
C SER A 278 -6.87 -11.37 -4.77
N ILE A 279 -6.21 -10.28 -4.40
CA ILE A 279 -5.98 -9.11 -5.26
C ILE A 279 -4.46 -9.01 -5.42
N ASP A 280 -4.01 -9.18 -6.65
CA ASP A 280 -2.60 -9.04 -7.01
C ASP A 280 -2.24 -7.55 -7.15
N PHE A 281 -1.11 -7.17 -6.58
CA PHE A 281 -0.56 -5.82 -6.67
C PHE A 281 -0.04 -5.49 -8.06
N LEU A 282 0.37 -6.49 -8.86
CA LEU A 282 1.00 -6.31 -10.18
C LEU A 282 0.00 -6.14 -11.34
N SER A 283 -1.29 -6.37 -11.09
CA SER A 283 -2.32 -6.37 -12.13
C SER A 283 -3.03 -5.02 -12.32
N ASN A 284 -2.48 -3.93 -11.76
CA ASN A 284 -3.04 -2.59 -11.88
C ASN A 284 -2.01 -1.49 -12.09
#